data_AF-A0AAQ3B144-F1
#
_entry.id   AF-A0AAQ3B144-F1
#
_cell.length_a   1.000
_cell.length_b   1.000
_cell.length_c   1.000
_cell.angle_alpha   90.00
_cell.angle_beta   90.00
_cell.angle_gamma   90.00
#
_symmetry.space_group_name_H-M   'P 1'
#
loop_
_entity.id
_entity.type
_entity.pdbx_description
1 polymer ?
#
loop_
_entity_poly.entity_id
_entity_poly.type
_entity_poly.pdbx_seq_one_letter_code
_entity_poly.pdbx_strand_id
1 'polypeptide(L)'
;MKRFHQIALALSASMLMAGCQLTSSEPIEPSTSEHLVEVAKQELSEFKMFEVSDNGLITYTARLPGPGYYWLPASIKESSYEISCIELSYFVDRGFVVKSAFLGPRGRVEYYDMERCMEDTPFQ
;
A
#
# COMPACT_ATOMS: atom_id res chain seq x y z
N MET A 1 -58.61 -23.31 28.93
CA MET A 1 -57.14 -23.24 28.82
C MET A 1 -56.73 -23.40 27.37
N LYS A 2 -56.00 -22.43 26.79
CA LYS A 2 -54.84 -22.65 25.90
C LYS A 2 -54.27 -21.27 25.56
N ARG A 3 -53.16 -20.94 26.23
CA ARG A 3 -52.39 -19.69 26.09
C ARG A 3 -51.64 -19.73 24.77
N PHE A 4 -51.94 -18.80 23.86
CA PHE A 4 -51.11 -18.55 22.70
C PHE A 4 -49.79 -17.94 23.20
N HIS A 5 -48.75 -18.76 23.22
CA HIS A 5 -47.40 -18.32 23.56
C HIS A 5 -46.79 -17.62 22.36
N GLN A 6 -46.24 -16.44 22.63
CA GLN A 6 -45.46 -15.62 21.73
C GLN A 6 -44.24 -16.42 21.24
N ILE A 7 -44.05 -16.51 19.93
CA ILE A 7 -42.78 -16.93 19.33
C ILE A 7 -42.33 -15.77 18.47
N ALA A 8 -41.60 -14.84 19.09
CA ALA A 8 -40.86 -13.82 18.36
C ALA A 8 -39.68 -14.51 17.67
N LEU A 9 -39.74 -14.60 16.34
CA LEU A 9 -38.58 -14.99 15.51
C LEU A 9 -37.51 -13.90 15.65
N ALA A 10 -36.45 -14.17 16.41
CA ALA A 10 -35.24 -13.40 16.33
C ALA A 10 -34.49 -13.83 15.06
N LEU A 11 -34.62 -13.05 13.98
CA LEU A 11 -33.72 -13.12 12.83
C LEU A 11 -32.34 -12.62 13.28
N SER A 12 -31.45 -13.52 13.65
CA SER A 12 -30.02 -13.25 13.75
C SER A 12 -29.48 -13.02 12.34
N ALA A 13 -29.46 -11.77 11.91
CA ALA A 13 -28.71 -11.33 10.75
C ALA A 13 -27.21 -11.45 11.06
N SER A 14 -26.65 -12.65 10.83
CA SER A 14 -25.22 -12.85 10.79
C SER A 14 -24.69 -12.12 9.56
N MET A 15 -24.27 -10.86 9.74
CA MET A 15 -23.40 -10.18 8.79
C MET A 15 -22.08 -10.95 8.77
N LEU A 16 -21.98 -11.93 7.88
CA LEU A 16 -20.71 -12.45 7.43
C LEU A 16 -20.03 -11.30 6.71
N MET A 17 -19.26 -10.50 7.45
CA MET A 17 -18.24 -9.65 6.88
C MET A 17 -17.23 -10.60 6.24
N ALA A 18 -17.50 -11.02 5.01
CA ALA A 18 -16.50 -11.58 4.14
C ALA A 18 -15.48 -10.47 3.92
N GLY A 19 -14.47 -10.40 4.78
CA GLY A 19 -13.34 -9.50 4.63
C GLY A 19 -12.75 -9.75 3.25
N CYS A 20 -12.86 -8.75 2.37
CA CYS A 20 -12.21 -8.81 1.07
C CYS A 20 -10.72 -9.00 1.31
N GLN A 21 -10.23 -10.15 0.88
CA GLN A 21 -8.84 -10.55 0.96
C GLN A 21 -7.97 -9.55 0.18
N LEU A 22 -6.94 -9.01 0.82
CA LEU A 22 -5.71 -8.48 0.20
C LEU A 22 -5.94 -7.46 -0.92
N THR A 23 -6.72 -6.41 -0.65
CA THR A 23 -6.81 -5.27 -1.56
C THR A 23 -5.50 -4.47 -1.49
N SER A 24 -5.05 -3.96 -2.64
CA SER A 24 -3.97 -2.96 -2.70
C SER A 24 -4.26 -1.83 -1.71
N SER A 25 -3.23 -1.23 -1.13
CA SER A 25 -3.45 -0.08 -0.27
C SER A 25 -4.08 1.08 -1.05
N GLU A 26 -4.88 1.89 -0.37
CA GLU A 26 -5.46 3.08 -1.00
C GLU A 26 -4.37 4.09 -1.36
N PRO A 27 -4.49 4.80 -2.50
CA PRO A 27 -3.61 5.89 -2.87
C PRO A 27 -3.62 7.00 -1.82
N ILE A 28 -2.47 7.65 -1.63
CA ILE A 28 -2.26 8.76 -0.69
C ILE A 28 -1.77 9.96 -1.50
N GLU A 29 -2.31 11.14 -1.22
CA GLU A 29 -1.82 12.39 -1.80
C GLU A 29 -0.59 12.88 -1.05
N PRO A 30 0.53 13.19 -1.74
CA PRO A 30 1.70 13.76 -1.08
C PRO A 30 1.44 15.17 -0.53
N SER A 31 2.18 15.51 0.52
CA SER A 31 2.12 16.82 1.20
C SER A 31 3.45 17.60 1.13
N THR A 32 4.41 17.09 0.36
CA THR A 32 5.72 17.73 0.21
C THR A 32 5.66 19.05 -0.58
N SER A 33 6.73 19.83 -0.51
CA SER A 33 6.84 21.11 -1.23
C SER A 33 7.53 20.97 -2.58
N GLU A 34 7.19 21.83 -3.53
CA GLU A 34 7.79 21.85 -4.88
C GLU A 34 9.33 21.89 -4.85
N HIS A 35 9.92 22.67 -3.93
CA HIS A 35 11.37 22.75 -3.80
C HIS A 35 12.00 21.38 -3.48
N LEU A 36 11.36 20.61 -2.59
CA LEU A 36 11.83 19.28 -2.23
C LEU A 36 11.61 18.28 -3.37
N VAL A 37 10.54 18.42 -4.16
CA VAL A 37 10.30 17.57 -5.35
C VAL A 37 11.47 17.67 -6.32
N GLU A 38 11.97 18.87 -6.59
CA GLU A 38 13.12 19.06 -7.49
C GLU A 38 14.40 18.44 -6.92
N VAL A 39 14.62 18.52 -5.59
CA VAL A 39 15.71 17.81 -4.92
C VAL A 39 15.59 16.30 -5.10
N ALA A 40 14.39 15.73 -4.85
CA ALA A 40 14.15 14.30 -5.00
C ALA A 40 14.33 13.82 -6.44
N LYS A 41 13.87 14.58 -7.43
CA LYS A 41 14.12 14.29 -8.86
C LYS A 41 15.61 14.24 -9.18
N GLN A 42 16.39 15.17 -8.64
CA GLN A 42 17.83 15.20 -8.84
C GLN A 42 18.52 14.01 -8.17
N GLU A 43 18.25 13.77 -6.89
CA GLU A 43 18.89 12.71 -6.10
C GLU A 43 18.54 11.31 -6.61
N LEU A 44 17.29 11.09 -7.05
CA LEU A 44 16.84 9.79 -7.53
C LEU A 44 17.09 9.58 -9.04
N SER A 45 17.58 10.58 -9.75
CA SER A 45 17.75 10.53 -11.22
C SER A 45 18.68 9.42 -11.72
N GLU A 46 19.67 9.02 -10.92
CA GLU A 46 20.60 7.95 -11.27
C GLU A 46 19.98 6.54 -11.13
N PHE A 47 18.92 6.43 -10.34
CA PHE A 47 18.24 5.18 -10.06
C PHE A 47 17.04 4.99 -10.99
N LYS A 48 17.27 4.32 -12.13
CA LYS A 48 16.23 4.06 -13.15
C LYS A 48 14.98 3.31 -12.67
N MET A 49 15.04 2.73 -11.47
CA MET A 49 13.90 2.07 -10.84
C MET A 49 12.90 3.03 -10.19
N PHE A 50 13.28 4.30 -9.99
CA PHE A 50 12.44 5.33 -9.40
C PHE A 50 12.04 6.40 -10.43
N GLU A 51 10.81 6.88 -10.28
CA GLU A 51 10.28 8.04 -10.99
C GLU A 51 9.68 8.99 -9.94
N VAL A 52 9.94 10.29 -10.05
CA VAL A 52 9.40 11.30 -9.11
C VAL A 52 8.47 12.23 -9.89
N SER A 53 7.19 12.26 -9.52
CA SER A 53 6.20 13.16 -10.12
C SER A 53 6.32 14.59 -9.60
N ASP A 54 5.66 15.53 -10.28
CA ASP A 54 5.64 16.95 -9.89
C ASP A 54 4.92 17.21 -8.55
N ASN A 55 4.02 16.31 -8.12
CA ASN A 55 3.34 16.41 -6.84
C ASN A 55 4.06 15.66 -5.70
N GLY A 56 5.23 15.07 -5.93
CA GLY A 56 5.98 14.38 -4.87
C GLY A 56 5.58 12.92 -4.61
N LEU A 57 5.03 12.25 -5.62
CA LEU A 57 4.86 10.80 -5.62
C LEU A 57 6.13 10.15 -6.20
N ILE A 58 6.81 9.34 -5.38
CA ILE A 58 7.96 8.54 -5.81
C ILE A 58 7.44 7.15 -6.20
N THR A 59 7.60 6.76 -7.46
CA THR A 59 7.15 5.47 -7.97
C THR A 59 8.32 4.51 -8.15
N TYR A 60 8.27 3.38 -7.45
CA TYR A 60 9.08 2.20 -7.72
C TYR A 60 8.29 1.22 -8.60
N THR A 61 8.91 0.67 -9.64
CA THR A 61 8.26 -0.35 -10.48
C THR A 61 9.08 -1.63 -10.62
N ALA A 62 8.52 -2.74 -10.16
CA ALA A 62 9.08 -4.07 -10.35
C ALA A 62 8.29 -4.88 -11.39
N ARG A 63 8.99 -5.66 -12.22
CA ARG A 63 8.39 -6.55 -13.23
C ARG A 63 8.95 -7.96 -13.06
N LEU A 64 8.09 -8.95 -13.31
CA LEU A 64 8.53 -10.35 -13.31
C LEU A 64 9.43 -10.63 -14.52
N PRO A 65 10.39 -11.56 -14.39
CA PRO A 65 11.38 -11.83 -15.44
C PRO A 65 10.80 -12.55 -16.66
N GLY A 66 9.60 -13.10 -16.57
CA GLY A 66 8.93 -13.76 -17.69
C GLY A 66 7.80 -14.70 -17.28
N PRO A 67 7.34 -15.56 -18.20
CA PRO A 67 6.29 -16.54 -17.94
C PRO A 67 6.65 -17.53 -16.83
N GLY A 68 5.65 -18.01 -16.09
CA GLY A 68 5.81 -18.99 -15.01
C GLY A 68 6.19 -18.38 -13.65
N TYR A 69 6.51 -17.09 -13.60
CA TYR A 69 6.74 -16.36 -12.36
C TYR A 69 5.44 -15.68 -11.88
N TYR A 70 5.32 -15.49 -10.57
CA TYR A 70 4.23 -14.76 -9.94
C TYR A 70 4.74 -14.08 -8.67
N TRP A 71 4.06 -13.00 -8.27
CA TRP A 71 4.40 -12.33 -7.02
C TRP A 71 3.81 -13.05 -5.81
N LEU A 72 4.58 -13.08 -4.72
CA LEU A 72 4.09 -13.50 -3.40
C LEU A 72 3.54 -12.29 -2.67
N PRO A 73 2.25 -12.29 -2.28
CA PRO A 73 1.67 -11.13 -1.61
C PRO A 73 2.41 -10.72 -0.32
N ALA A 74 2.87 -11.65 0.51
CA ALA A 74 3.62 -11.28 1.72
C ALA A 74 4.90 -10.50 1.36
N SER A 75 5.66 -11.02 0.39
CA SER A 75 6.91 -10.39 -0.07
C SER A 75 6.68 -9.00 -0.68
N ILE A 76 5.58 -8.77 -1.40
CA ILE A 76 5.27 -7.42 -1.88
C ILE A 76 5.08 -6.44 -0.71
N LYS A 77 4.46 -6.87 0.42
CA LYS A 77 4.19 -5.96 1.55
C LYS A 77 5.50 -5.60 2.21
N GLU A 78 6.30 -6.63 2.51
CA GLU A 78 7.63 -6.49 3.10
C GLU A 78 8.55 -5.61 2.25
N SER A 79 8.68 -5.90 0.94
CA SER A 79 9.53 -5.10 0.06
C SER A 79 9.02 -3.67 -0.12
N SER A 80 7.70 -3.46 -0.17
CA SER A 80 7.15 -2.10 -0.26
C SER A 80 7.43 -1.30 1.00
N TYR A 81 7.34 -1.93 2.17
CA TYR A 81 7.70 -1.32 3.45
C TYR A 81 9.20 -1.01 3.51
N GLU A 82 10.07 -1.94 3.15
CA GLU A 82 11.53 -1.74 3.16
C GLU A 82 11.94 -0.56 2.27
N ILE A 83 11.49 -0.56 1.01
CA ILE A 83 11.78 0.52 0.05
C ILE A 83 11.26 1.86 0.58
N SER A 84 10.02 1.89 1.06
CA SER A 84 9.36 3.16 1.40
C SER A 84 9.80 3.70 2.76
N CYS A 85 9.72 2.86 3.80
CA CYS A 85 9.82 3.25 5.20
C CYS A 85 11.24 3.14 5.75
N ILE A 86 12.14 2.43 5.06
CA ILE A 86 13.54 2.29 5.47
C ILE A 86 14.43 3.04 4.47
N GLU A 87 14.46 2.61 3.21
CA GLU A 87 15.38 3.17 2.20
C GLU A 87 15.04 4.61 1.83
N LEU A 88 13.75 4.91 1.59
CA LEU A 88 13.27 6.24 1.20
C LEU A 88 12.70 7.05 2.38
N SER A 89 12.97 6.64 3.62
CA SER A 89 12.51 7.31 4.85
C SER A 89 12.77 8.81 4.82
N TYR A 90 13.93 9.26 4.35
CA TYR A 90 14.26 10.69 4.22
C TYR A 90 13.19 11.49 3.47
N PHE A 91 12.64 10.95 2.38
CA PHE A 91 11.61 11.59 1.59
C PHE A 91 10.23 11.43 2.24
N VAL A 92 9.92 10.24 2.75
CA VAL A 92 8.65 9.98 3.43
C VAL A 92 8.46 10.91 4.66
N ASP A 93 9.52 11.12 5.45
CA ASP A 93 9.57 12.07 6.58
C ASP A 93 9.27 13.52 6.16
N ARG A 94 9.41 13.83 4.87
CA ARG A 94 9.24 15.16 4.27
C ARG A 94 7.99 15.27 3.42
N GLY A 95 7.02 14.39 3.65
CA GLY A 95 5.69 14.44 3.05
C GLY A 95 5.62 13.87 1.64
N PHE A 96 6.64 13.15 1.18
CA PHE A 96 6.51 12.36 -0.05
C PHE A 96 5.68 11.10 0.23
N VAL A 97 5.05 10.59 -0.83
CA VAL A 97 4.42 9.27 -0.84
C VAL A 97 5.23 8.36 -1.75
N VAL A 98 5.49 7.14 -1.32
CA VAL A 98 6.14 6.12 -2.16
C VAL A 98 5.08 5.14 -2.65
N LYS A 99 4.98 5.00 -3.97
CA LYS A 99 4.17 4.02 -4.68
C LYS A 99 5.05 2.86 -5.17
N SER A 100 4.87 1.68 -4.60
CA SER A 100 5.54 0.47 -5.04
C SER A 100 4.62 -0.36 -5.93
N ALA A 101 4.89 -0.39 -7.24
CA ALA A 101 4.09 -1.08 -8.24
C ALA A 101 4.75 -2.39 -8.70
N PHE A 102 4.19 -3.53 -8.29
CA PHE A 102 4.64 -4.85 -8.69
C PHE A 102 3.73 -5.36 -9.82
N LEU A 103 4.26 -5.38 -11.05
CA LEU A 103 3.46 -5.67 -12.25
C LEU A 103 3.53 -7.16 -12.62
N GLY A 104 2.39 -7.74 -13.02
CA GLY A 104 2.27 -9.13 -13.47
C GLY A 104 1.34 -9.98 -12.59
N PRO A 105 1.30 -11.31 -12.78
CA PRO A 105 0.43 -12.19 -12.00
C PRO A 105 0.60 -12.03 -10.49
N ARG A 106 -0.53 -11.83 -9.80
CA ARG A 106 -0.62 -11.57 -8.34
C ARG A 106 0.13 -10.31 -7.87
N GLY A 107 0.51 -9.46 -8.81
CA GLY A 107 1.07 -8.15 -8.54
C GLY A 107 0.05 -7.22 -7.92
N ARG A 108 0.53 -6.15 -7.30
CA ARG A 108 -0.29 -5.12 -6.70
C ARG A 108 0.51 -3.83 -6.52
N VAL A 109 -0.19 -2.81 -6.05
CA VAL A 109 0.41 -1.52 -5.71
C VAL A 109 0.27 -1.29 -4.22
N GLU A 110 1.34 -0.82 -3.59
CA GLU A 110 1.32 -0.32 -2.22
C GLU A 110 1.73 1.14 -2.21
N TYR A 111 1.14 1.91 -1.31
CA TYR A 111 1.41 3.32 -1.08
C TYR A 111 1.77 3.50 0.38
N TYR A 112 2.90 4.17 0.64
CA TYR A 112 3.38 4.48 1.96
C TYR A 112 3.69 5.97 2.09
N ASP A 113 3.13 6.58 3.11
CA ASP A 113 3.54 7.85 3.69
C ASP A 113 4.01 7.60 5.13
N MET A 114 4.33 8.67 5.86
CA MET A 114 4.81 8.55 7.23
C MET A 114 3.81 7.84 8.14
N GLU A 115 2.52 8.20 8.05
CA GLU A 115 1.47 7.61 8.88
C GLU A 115 1.41 6.10 8.68
N ARG A 116 1.34 5.64 7.43
CA ARG A 116 1.31 4.20 7.15
C ARG A 116 2.61 3.50 7.51
N CYS A 117 3.77 4.15 7.36
CA CYS A 117 5.04 3.58 7.81
C CYS A 117 5.09 3.31 9.33
N MET A 118 4.38 4.11 10.12
CA MET A 118 4.27 3.92 11.57
C MET A 118 3.25 2.84 11.95
N GLU A 119 2.19 2.67 11.17
CA GLU A 119 1.13 1.69 11.43
C GLU A 119 1.49 0.27 10.96
N ASP A 120 2.11 0.17 9.78
CA ASP A 120 2.20 -1.08 9.00
C ASP A 120 3.55 -1.80 9.15
N THR A 121 4.19 -1.73 10.33
CA THR A 121 5.46 -2.44 10.62
C THR A 121 5.31 -3.96 10.39
N PRO A 122 5.92 -4.57 9.36
CA PRO A 122 5.64 -5.95 8.96
C PRO A 122 6.35 -7.01 9.83
N PHE A 123 7.11 -6.58 10.85
CA PHE A 123 7.92 -7.44 11.72
C PHE A 123 7.31 -7.68 13.12
N GLN A 124 6.02 -7.38 13.31
CA GLN A 124 5.27 -7.72 14.54
C GLN A 124 4.48 -9.01 14.39
#